data_AF-A0A1F7XCW7-F1
#
_entry.id   AF-A0A1F7XCW7-F1
#
_cell.length_a   1.000
_cell.length_b   1.000
_cell.length_c   1.000
_cell.angle_alpha   90.00
_cell.angle_beta   90.00
_cell.angle_gamma   90.00
#
_symmetry.space_group_name_H-M   'P 1'
#
loop_
_entity.id
_entity.type
_entity.pdbx_description
1 polymer ?
#
loop_
_entity_poly.entity_id
_entity_poly.type
_entity_poly.pdbx_seq_one_letter_code
_entity_poly.pdbx_strand_id
1 'polypeptide(L)'
;MAGFKKILLEGDAQSTTLLNVGADSLLTIATGAVTATQTYHSIAGEGGAADQLDSIASGADGDLLILRPSSDTVNITVAHNQAAASGNNILLNGNTNYLMDDIDDTITLIYDVGLDTSGAWIELSRGVGDVATLSASAPADVGTAASAGSGTAASKDDHVHDTATGFIDNVNKFASGVVDAAAIASNAVAASEIDETATDIAFSQIILTAKTSGTGTTAGTIYYDSDDSHPYVYQI
;
A
#
# COMPACT_ATOMS: atom_id res chain seq x y z
N MET A 1 48.21 15.15 37.68
CA MET A 1 47.24 15.83 38.56
C MET A 1 46.16 14.82 38.91
N ALA A 2 45.95 14.54 40.20
CA ALA A 2 44.89 13.64 40.64
C ALA A 2 43.55 14.39 40.52
N GLY A 3 42.71 13.99 39.57
CA GLY A 3 41.39 14.57 39.37
C GLY A 3 40.45 14.23 40.53
N PHE A 4 39.63 15.19 40.92
CA PHE A 4 38.50 14.95 41.81
C PHE A 4 37.60 13.88 41.19
N LYS A 5 37.43 12.75 41.87
CA LYS A 5 36.62 11.62 41.39
C LYS A 5 35.13 11.74 41.73
N LYS A 6 34.77 12.68 42.60
CA LYS A 6 33.40 12.87 43.10
C LYS A 6 33.21 14.34 43.50
N ILE A 7 32.14 14.93 42.99
CA ILE A 7 31.60 16.21 43.46
C ILE A 7 30.23 15.88 44.04
N LEU A 8 29.98 16.29 45.28
CA LEU A 8 28.66 16.16 45.89
C LEU A 8 28.00 17.55 45.84
N LEU A 9 26.81 17.60 45.25
CA LEU A 9 26.03 18.83 45.13
C LEU A 9 24.79 18.67 46.01
N GLU A 10 24.60 19.59 46.95
CA GLU A 10 23.45 19.59 47.87
C GLU A 10 22.22 20.29 47.28
N GLY A 11 22.31 20.76 46.03
CA GLY A 11 21.26 21.43 45.28
C GLY A 11 21.47 21.32 43.77
N ASP A 12 20.78 22.17 43.01
CA ASP A 12 20.79 22.10 41.55
C ASP A 12 22.18 22.32 40.95
N ALA A 13 22.56 21.43 40.05
CA ALA A 13 23.75 21.54 39.23
C ALA A 13 23.40 22.29 37.94
N GLN A 14 23.98 23.49 37.73
CA GLN A 14 23.89 24.17 36.45
C GLN A 14 25.21 24.04 35.69
N SER A 15 25.15 23.53 34.47
CA SER A 15 26.29 23.58 33.55
C SER A 15 26.17 24.82 32.67
N THR A 16 27.23 25.61 32.57
CA THR A 16 27.30 26.77 31.65
C THR A 16 27.56 26.34 30.21
N THR A 17 27.83 25.06 29.99
CA THR A 17 28.03 24.43 28.67
C THR A 17 27.25 23.12 28.59
N LEU A 18 27.51 22.29 27.59
CA LEU A 18 26.88 20.97 27.47
C LEU A 18 27.36 20.03 28.57
N LEU A 19 26.47 19.15 29.04
CA LEU A 19 26.87 17.97 29.81
C LEU A 19 27.63 17.03 28.87
N ASN A 20 28.89 16.75 29.17
CA ASN A 20 29.72 15.82 28.41
C ASN A 20 29.89 14.52 29.22
N VAL A 21 29.37 13.41 28.68
CA VAL A 21 29.44 12.07 29.29
C VAL A 21 30.61 11.23 28.78
N GLY A 22 31.50 11.81 27.97
CA GLY A 22 32.60 11.13 27.31
C GLY A 22 32.24 10.53 25.95
N ALA A 23 33.24 9.97 25.28
CA ALA A 23 33.03 9.12 24.11
C ALA A 23 32.39 7.79 24.53
N ASP A 24 31.69 7.13 23.60
CA ASP A 24 31.18 5.79 23.86
C ASP A 24 32.32 4.80 24.08
N SER A 25 32.02 3.74 24.80
CA SER A 25 32.87 2.55 24.87
C SER A 25 32.09 1.34 24.40
N LEU A 26 32.76 0.48 23.63
CA LEU A 26 32.15 -0.69 23.04
C LEU A 26 31.87 -1.76 24.11
N LEU A 27 30.64 -2.26 24.14
CA LEU A 27 30.27 -3.50 24.82
C LEU A 27 29.83 -4.53 23.78
N THR A 28 30.24 -5.78 23.96
CA THR A 28 29.76 -6.91 23.16
C THR A 28 28.77 -7.69 24.00
N ILE A 29 27.60 -7.95 23.43
CA ILE A 29 26.61 -8.84 24.04
C ILE A 29 27.25 -10.22 24.16
N ALA A 30 27.13 -10.81 25.34
CA ALA A 30 27.53 -12.17 25.60
C ALA A 30 26.37 -12.87 26.31
N THR A 31 25.83 -13.93 25.70
CA THR A 31 24.69 -14.68 26.25
C THR A 31 23.50 -13.81 26.63
N GLY A 32 23.19 -12.79 25.81
CA GLY A 32 22.07 -11.87 26.05
C GLY A 32 22.36 -10.73 27.03
N ALA A 33 23.59 -10.56 27.52
CA ALA A 33 23.90 -9.60 28.57
C ALA A 33 25.12 -8.71 28.27
N VAL A 34 25.14 -7.53 28.88
CA VAL A 34 26.32 -6.65 28.98
C VAL A 34 26.51 -6.14 30.41
N THR A 35 27.68 -5.59 30.71
CA THR A 35 27.95 -4.87 31.96
C THR A 35 28.22 -3.40 31.65
N ALA A 36 27.37 -2.51 32.15
CA ALA A 36 27.60 -1.08 32.00
C ALA A 36 28.86 -0.68 32.78
N THR A 37 29.74 0.11 32.15
CA THR A 37 30.97 0.61 32.79
C THR A 37 31.07 2.15 32.79
N GLN A 38 30.20 2.81 32.03
CA GLN A 38 30.06 4.27 31.97
C GLN A 38 28.65 4.64 31.45
N THR A 39 28.36 5.93 31.34
CA THR A 39 27.04 6.43 30.91
C THR A 39 26.76 6.20 29.43
N TYR A 40 27.76 6.15 28.54
CA TYR A 40 27.54 6.05 27.10
C TYR A 40 28.28 4.87 26.47
N HIS A 41 27.56 4.00 25.77
CA HIS A 41 28.08 2.77 25.18
C HIS A 41 27.58 2.55 23.76
N SER A 42 28.44 1.98 22.92
CA SER A 42 28.05 1.30 21.68
C SER A 42 27.94 -0.19 21.94
N ILE A 43 26.97 -0.85 21.31
CA ILE A 43 26.65 -2.26 21.50
C ILE A 43 26.96 -3.04 20.22
N ALA A 44 27.73 -4.11 20.34
CA ALA A 44 27.93 -5.11 19.30
C ALA A 44 27.26 -6.43 19.69
N GLY A 45 26.70 -7.14 18.71
CA GLY A 45 26.21 -8.50 18.93
C GLY A 45 27.35 -9.52 19.01
N GLU A 46 27.08 -10.66 19.63
CA GLU A 46 28.05 -11.74 19.81
C GLU A 46 28.60 -12.22 18.45
N GLY A 47 29.94 -12.25 18.32
CA GLY A 47 30.59 -12.61 17.06
C GLY A 47 30.38 -11.63 15.89
N GLY A 48 29.83 -10.44 16.16
CA GLY A 48 29.52 -9.45 15.12
C GLY A 48 28.26 -9.79 14.31
N ALA A 49 27.35 -10.59 14.86
CA ALA A 49 26.07 -10.94 14.26
C ALA A 49 24.91 -10.22 14.98
N ALA A 50 23.72 -10.27 14.38
CA ALA A 50 22.50 -9.76 15.02
C ALA A 50 22.26 -10.50 16.34
N ASP A 51 21.83 -9.76 17.37
CA ASP A 51 21.77 -10.28 18.73
C ASP A 51 20.69 -9.57 19.55
N GLN A 52 20.38 -10.15 20.71
CA GLN A 52 19.38 -9.68 21.64
C GLN A 52 20.03 -9.27 22.96
N LEU A 53 19.71 -8.08 23.44
CA LEU A 53 20.10 -7.59 24.76
C LEU A 53 18.95 -7.81 25.75
N ASP A 54 19.08 -8.82 26.58
CA ASP A 54 18.11 -9.19 27.62
C ASP A 54 18.43 -8.52 28.96
N SER A 55 19.70 -8.23 29.25
CA SER A 55 20.06 -7.63 30.53
C SER A 55 21.33 -6.80 30.56
N ILE A 56 21.35 -5.88 31.52
CA ILE A 56 22.46 -4.96 31.75
C ILE A 56 22.84 -5.01 33.23
N ALA A 57 24.04 -5.49 33.53
CA ALA A 57 24.59 -5.49 34.87
C ALA A 57 25.18 -4.13 35.27
N SER A 58 25.35 -3.92 36.58
CA SER A 58 26.02 -2.75 37.20
C SER A 58 25.27 -1.41 37.12
N GLY A 59 24.06 -1.33 37.67
CA GLY A 59 23.37 -0.07 37.93
C GLY A 59 23.26 0.25 39.43
N ALA A 60 23.39 1.53 39.79
CA ALA A 60 22.95 2.08 41.06
C ALA A 60 21.72 2.95 40.87
N ASP A 61 20.93 3.12 41.92
CA ASP A 61 19.67 3.87 41.87
C ASP A 61 19.88 5.29 41.30
N GLY A 62 19.15 5.62 40.24
CA GLY A 62 19.23 6.89 39.51
C GLY A 62 20.31 6.97 38.43
N ASP A 63 21.11 5.94 38.19
CA ASP A 63 22.12 5.95 37.13
C ASP A 63 21.49 6.11 35.74
N LEU A 64 22.09 6.96 34.90
CA LEU A 64 21.71 7.12 33.49
C LEU A 64 22.64 6.29 32.59
N LEU A 65 22.04 5.67 31.58
CA LEU A 65 22.74 4.88 30.57
C LEU A 65 22.19 5.20 29.18
N ILE A 66 23.10 5.40 28.22
CA ILE A 66 22.80 5.69 26.82
C ILE A 66 23.45 4.58 26.00
N LEU A 67 22.65 3.90 25.18
CA LEU A 67 23.10 2.84 24.29
C LEU A 67 22.82 3.23 22.84
N ARG A 68 23.70 2.79 21.94
CA ARG A 68 23.53 2.81 20.48
C ARG A 68 24.10 1.52 19.86
N PRO A 69 23.70 1.08 18.67
CA PRO A 69 24.38 -0.03 18.01
C PRO A 69 25.74 0.44 17.47
N SER A 70 26.66 -0.51 17.33
CA SER A 70 28.03 -0.26 16.84
C SER A 70 28.17 -0.38 15.32
N SER A 71 27.11 -0.81 14.62
CA SER A 71 27.12 -1.03 13.16
C SER A 71 25.73 -0.90 12.54
N ASP A 72 25.67 -0.31 11.34
CA ASP A 72 24.47 -0.24 10.47
C ASP A 72 24.08 -1.57 9.83
N THR A 73 24.95 -2.58 9.96
CA THR A 73 24.77 -3.88 9.29
C THR A 73 24.30 -4.98 10.24
N VAL A 74 24.24 -4.67 11.54
CA VAL A 74 23.98 -5.64 12.60
C VAL A 74 22.86 -5.10 13.48
N ASN A 75 21.71 -5.74 13.38
CA ASN A 75 20.54 -5.39 14.18
C ASN A 75 20.73 -5.84 15.63
N ILE A 76 20.51 -4.94 16.58
CA ILE A 76 20.50 -5.23 18.01
C ILE A 76 19.07 -5.06 18.52
N THR A 77 18.51 -6.13 19.07
CA THR A 77 17.18 -6.08 19.70
C THR A 77 17.33 -5.88 21.20
N VAL A 78 16.93 -4.72 21.72
CA VAL A 78 16.79 -4.53 23.17
C VAL A 78 15.48 -5.15 23.61
N ALA A 79 15.55 -6.19 24.45
CA ALA A 79 14.39 -6.93 24.87
C ALA A 79 13.61 -6.16 25.94
N HIS A 80 12.30 -6.06 25.76
CA HIS A 80 11.42 -5.74 26.87
C HIS A 80 11.16 -6.99 27.69
N ASN A 81 11.55 -6.95 28.95
CA ASN A 81 11.43 -8.08 29.86
C ASN A 81 10.21 -7.89 30.77
N GLN A 82 9.06 -8.36 30.31
CA GLN A 82 7.87 -8.41 31.17
C GLN A 82 8.14 -9.32 32.37
N ALA A 83 7.99 -8.77 33.59
CA ALA A 83 8.30 -9.43 34.87
C ALA A 83 9.77 -9.90 34.95
N ALA A 84 10.66 -8.98 35.30
CA ALA A 84 12.10 -9.16 35.47
C ALA A 84 12.43 -10.19 36.57
N ALA A 85 12.33 -11.47 36.22
CA ALA A 85 12.91 -12.54 37.01
C ALA A 85 14.44 -12.59 36.83
N SER A 86 15.12 -13.03 37.89
CA SER A 86 16.58 -13.00 38.08
C SER A 86 17.38 -13.29 36.80
N GLY A 87 17.82 -12.23 36.13
CA GLY A 87 18.60 -12.30 34.90
C GLY A 87 18.22 -11.27 33.84
N ASN A 88 16.95 -10.86 33.78
CA ASN A 88 16.43 -9.93 32.77
C ASN A 88 15.92 -8.67 33.45
N ASN A 89 16.39 -7.47 33.09
CA ASN A 89 16.14 -6.27 33.89
C ASN A 89 15.91 -4.99 33.08
N ILE A 90 15.39 -5.12 31.85
CA ILE A 90 15.15 -3.98 30.95
C ILE A 90 13.64 -3.81 30.72
N LEU A 91 13.11 -2.64 31.08
CA LEU A 91 11.71 -2.26 30.95
C LEU A 91 11.58 -1.12 29.93
N LEU A 92 10.83 -1.37 28.85
CA LEU A 92 10.70 -0.47 27.70
C LEU A 92 9.28 0.04 27.59
N ASN A 93 9.14 1.28 27.13
CA ASN A 93 7.85 1.90 26.88
C ASN A 93 7.02 1.08 25.88
N GLY A 94 5.70 1.05 26.09
CA GLY A 94 4.77 0.30 25.23
C GLY A 94 4.85 -1.22 25.36
N ASN A 95 5.59 -1.74 26.34
CA ASN A 95 5.78 -3.17 26.61
C ASN A 95 6.24 -3.97 25.38
N THR A 96 7.10 -3.34 24.55
CA THR A 96 7.60 -3.93 23.31
C THR A 96 9.11 -3.79 23.20
N ASN A 97 9.74 -4.76 22.55
CA ASN A 97 11.16 -4.72 22.20
C ASN A 97 11.47 -3.46 21.37
N TYR A 98 12.72 -3.02 21.44
CA TYR A 98 13.26 -1.98 20.57
C TYR A 98 14.30 -2.58 19.63
N LEU A 99 14.12 -2.38 18.33
CA LEU A 99 15.12 -2.71 17.34
C LEU A 99 16.00 -1.49 17.12
N MET A 100 17.31 -1.64 17.33
CA MET A 100 18.33 -0.69 16.90
C MET A 100 19.00 -1.27 15.66
N ASP A 101 18.68 -0.73 14.48
CA ASP A 101 19.16 -1.21 13.18
C ASP A 101 19.98 -0.18 12.39
N ASP A 102 20.08 1.05 12.90
CA ASP A 102 20.97 2.10 12.40
C ASP A 102 21.91 2.59 13.52
N ILE A 103 23.18 2.91 13.24
CA ILE A 103 24.08 3.51 14.24
C ILE A 103 23.51 4.77 14.89
N ASP A 104 22.60 5.47 14.23
CA ASP A 104 21.95 6.68 14.74
C ASP A 104 20.81 6.38 15.74
N ASP A 105 20.39 5.11 15.86
CA ASP A 105 19.48 4.68 16.91
C ASP A 105 20.10 4.85 18.29
N THR A 106 19.30 5.36 19.22
CA THR A 106 19.71 5.53 20.61
C THR A 106 18.59 5.17 21.56
N ILE A 107 18.96 4.63 22.72
CA ILE A 107 18.05 4.47 23.85
C ILE A 107 18.70 5.00 25.13
N THR A 108 17.94 5.78 25.89
CA THR A 108 18.34 6.31 27.20
C THR A 108 17.53 5.61 28.28
N LEU A 109 18.22 5.06 29.26
CA LEU A 109 17.69 4.30 30.38
C LEU A 109 18.05 4.98 31.71
N ILE A 110 17.22 4.78 32.73
CA ILE A 110 17.51 5.08 34.14
C ILE A 110 17.39 3.81 34.98
N TYR A 111 18.31 3.58 35.90
CA TYR A 111 18.21 2.45 36.82
C TYR A 111 17.39 2.80 38.06
N ASP A 112 16.45 1.93 38.43
CA ASP A 112 15.67 2.01 39.67
C ASP A 112 15.88 0.71 40.46
N VAL A 113 16.45 0.81 41.65
CA VAL A 113 16.76 -0.37 42.48
C VAL A 113 15.51 -0.98 43.13
N GLY A 114 14.44 -0.20 43.28
CA GLY A 114 13.20 -0.60 43.92
C GLY A 114 12.23 -1.33 42.99
N LEU A 115 12.50 -1.35 41.69
CA LEU A 115 11.66 -2.05 40.72
C LEU A 115 12.05 -3.53 40.55
N ASP A 116 11.01 -4.34 40.43
CA ASP A 116 11.10 -5.81 40.36
C ASP A 116 11.92 -6.43 41.50
N THR A 117 12.41 -7.64 41.30
CA THR A 117 13.06 -8.46 42.32
C THR A 117 14.54 -8.10 42.49
N SER A 118 15.15 -7.34 41.57
CA SER A 118 16.60 -7.07 41.56
C SER A 118 16.99 -5.70 40.98
N GLY A 119 16.06 -4.75 40.88
CA GLY A 119 16.27 -3.48 40.19
C GLY A 119 16.12 -3.62 38.67
N ALA A 120 15.78 -2.52 38.00
CA ALA A 120 15.53 -2.51 36.57
C ALA A 120 16.04 -1.23 35.90
N TRP A 121 16.50 -1.37 34.65
CA TRP A 121 16.70 -0.28 33.72
C TRP A 121 15.39 0.07 33.03
N ILE A 122 14.91 1.28 33.24
CA ILE A 122 13.67 1.80 32.67
C ILE A 122 14.02 2.75 31.54
N GLU A 123 13.33 2.64 30.43
CA GLU A 123 13.44 3.60 29.35
C GLU A 123 12.92 4.99 29.71
N LEU A 124 13.76 5.99 29.46
CA LEU A 124 13.39 7.41 29.48
C LEU A 124 13.05 7.95 28.08
N SER A 125 13.81 7.52 27.08
CA SER A 125 13.69 8.01 25.70
C SER A 125 14.36 7.03 24.74
N ARG A 126 13.92 7.01 23.49
CA ARG A 126 14.58 6.31 22.39
C ARG A 126 14.39 7.05 21.07
N GLY A 127 15.21 6.70 20.07
CA GLY A 127 14.97 7.06 18.68
C GLY A 127 13.62 6.51 18.21
N VAL A 128 12.92 7.26 17.36
CA VAL A 128 11.80 6.68 16.62
C VAL A 128 12.42 5.77 15.57
N GLY A 129 12.21 4.45 15.70
CA GLY A 129 12.54 3.55 14.59
C GLY A 129 11.79 4.02 13.34
N ASP A 130 12.28 3.65 12.16
CA ASP A 130 11.72 4.01 10.86
C ASP A 130 10.39 3.26 10.61
N VAL A 131 9.46 3.37 11.55
CA VAL A 131 8.13 2.79 11.49
C VAL A 131 7.28 3.75 10.67
N ALA A 132 7.32 3.55 9.35
CA ALA A 132 6.22 3.97 8.49
C ALA A 132 4.94 3.34 9.09
N THR A 133 4.23 4.12 9.90
CA THR A 133 2.95 3.73 10.45
C THR A 133 1.96 3.82 9.29
N LEU A 134 1.91 2.78 8.47
CA LEU A 134 0.81 2.57 7.54
C LEU A 134 -0.43 2.52 8.44
N SER A 135 -1.42 3.40 8.20
CA SER A 135 -2.61 3.42 9.04
C SER A 135 -3.17 2.00 9.09
N ALA A 136 -3.29 1.43 10.29
CA ALA A 136 -3.79 0.07 10.51
C ALA A 136 -5.20 -0.18 9.98
N SER A 137 -5.83 0.84 9.39
CA SER A 137 -6.87 0.66 8.39
C SER A 137 -6.29 -0.11 7.22
N ALA A 138 -6.41 -1.45 7.28
CA ALA A 138 -6.38 -2.27 6.09
C ALA A 138 -7.13 -1.50 4.99
N PRO A 139 -6.51 -1.23 3.82
CA PRO A 139 -7.25 -0.73 2.69
C PRO A 139 -8.51 -1.58 2.59
N ALA A 140 -9.69 -0.94 2.64
CA ALA A 140 -10.94 -1.67 2.67
C ALA A 140 -10.87 -2.74 1.58
N ASP A 141 -11.16 -4.00 1.92
CA ASP A 141 -11.16 -5.09 0.97
C ASP A 141 -11.84 -4.58 -0.30
N VAL A 142 -11.14 -4.62 -1.44
CA VAL A 142 -11.80 -4.51 -2.73
C VAL A 142 -12.78 -5.67 -2.75
N GLY A 143 -14.05 -5.37 -2.44
CA GLY A 143 -15.05 -6.38 -2.15
C GLY A 143 -15.04 -7.43 -3.26
N THR A 144 -14.84 -8.69 -2.89
CA THR A 144 -14.87 -9.81 -3.86
C THR A 144 -16.27 -10.03 -4.44
N ALA A 145 -17.27 -9.39 -3.85
CA ALA A 145 -18.60 -9.26 -4.40
C ALA A 145 -18.67 -8.00 -5.26
N ALA A 146 -18.81 -8.18 -6.57
CA ALA A 146 -19.33 -7.15 -7.45
C ALA A 146 -20.74 -6.77 -6.95
N SER A 147 -20.82 -5.73 -6.13
CA SER A 147 -22.10 -5.12 -5.80
C SER A 147 -22.56 -4.40 -7.06
N ALA A 148 -23.73 -4.77 -7.59
CA ALA A 148 -24.42 -3.96 -8.58
C ALA A 148 -24.83 -2.65 -7.90
N GLY A 149 -23.93 -1.66 -7.91
CA GLY A 149 -24.25 -0.33 -7.45
C GLY A 149 -25.45 0.18 -8.23
N SER A 150 -26.55 0.46 -7.54
CA SER A 150 -27.76 1.03 -8.15
C SER A 150 -27.65 2.54 -8.39
N GLY A 151 -26.43 3.09 -8.33
CA GLY A 151 -26.14 4.49 -8.53
C GLY A 151 -25.67 4.72 -9.95
N THR A 152 -26.25 5.70 -10.64
CA THR A 152 -25.84 6.22 -11.96
C THR A 152 -24.46 6.92 -11.94
N ALA A 153 -23.63 6.65 -10.93
CA ALA A 153 -22.32 7.28 -10.69
C ALA A 153 -21.26 6.23 -10.31
N ALA A 154 -21.20 5.14 -11.08
CA ALA A 154 -20.17 4.11 -10.91
C ALA A 154 -19.17 4.13 -12.09
N SER A 155 -18.20 5.04 -12.03
CA SER A 155 -16.80 4.67 -12.22
C SER A 155 -15.91 5.79 -11.69
N LYS A 156 -15.03 5.46 -10.74
CA LYS A 156 -13.81 6.23 -10.53
C LYS A 156 -12.85 5.86 -11.66
N ASP A 157 -11.95 6.77 -12.04
CA ASP A 157 -10.97 6.60 -13.14
C ASP A 157 -10.04 5.38 -13.02
N ASP A 158 -10.09 4.62 -11.91
CA ASP A 158 -9.28 3.41 -11.70
C ASP A 158 -9.96 2.10 -12.16
N HIS A 159 -11.23 2.14 -12.56
CA HIS A 159 -11.93 0.95 -12.99
C HIS A 159 -11.73 0.71 -14.49
N VAL A 160 -10.88 -0.28 -14.80
CA VAL A 160 -10.78 -0.88 -16.13
C VAL A 160 -12.07 -1.64 -16.41
N HIS A 161 -12.85 -1.21 -17.40
CA HIS A 161 -13.87 -2.08 -17.98
C HIS A 161 -13.16 -3.23 -18.68
N ASP A 162 -13.14 -4.40 -18.04
CA ASP A 162 -12.87 -5.65 -18.74
C ASP A 162 -13.94 -5.80 -19.82
N THR A 163 -13.52 -5.53 -21.06
CA THR A 163 -14.34 -5.61 -22.27
C THR A 163 -14.23 -6.99 -22.88
N ALA A 164 -14.15 -8.03 -22.05
CA ALA A 164 -14.20 -9.41 -22.49
C ALA A 164 -15.34 -9.61 -23.51
N THR A 165 -15.00 -10.27 -24.62
CA THR A 165 -15.92 -10.71 -25.67
C THR A 165 -17.16 -11.34 -25.04
N GLY A 166 -18.34 -10.72 -25.20
CA GLY A 166 -19.56 -11.12 -24.49
C GLY A 166 -20.40 -9.95 -23.94
N PHE A 167 -19.81 -8.78 -23.70
CA PHE A 167 -20.51 -7.67 -23.06
C PHE A 167 -21.44 -6.87 -24.00
N ILE A 168 -21.19 -6.89 -25.31
CA ILE A 168 -21.98 -6.17 -26.34
C ILE A 168 -23.04 -7.10 -26.97
N ASP A 169 -22.99 -8.39 -26.65
CA ASP A 169 -23.75 -9.46 -27.29
C ASP A 169 -24.76 -10.13 -26.32
N ASN A 170 -24.90 -9.60 -25.10
CA ASN A 170 -25.94 -10.05 -24.18
C ASN A 170 -27.26 -9.33 -24.46
N VAL A 171 -28.17 -10.03 -25.13
CA VAL A 171 -29.54 -9.62 -25.50
C VAL A 171 -30.38 -9.02 -24.36
N ASN A 172 -30.00 -9.21 -23.10
CA ASN A 172 -30.70 -8.68 -21.94
C ASN A 172 -30.22 -7.30 -21.48
N LYS A 173 -29.17 -6.74 -22.10
CA LYS A 173 -28.55 -5.48 -21.65
C LYS A 173 -28.88 -4.26 -22.51
N PHE A 174 -29.51 -4.47 -23.66
CA PHE A 174 -30.08 -3.39 -24.44
C PHE A 174 -31.59 -3.35 -24.27
N ALA A 175 -32.16 -2.15 -24.20
CA ALA A 175 -33.60 -1.99 -24.19
C ALA A 175 -34.20 -2.55 -25.49
N SER A 176 -35.42 -3.09 -25.41
CA SER A 176 -36.18 -3.53 -26.58
C SER A 176 -36.18 -2.44 -27.66
N GLY A 177 -35.70 -2.77 -28.87
CA GLY A 177 -35.63 -1.84 -30.01
C GLY A 177 -34.28 -1.17 -30.24
N VAL A 178 -33.25 -1.47 -29.45
CA VAL A 178 -31.87 -1.07 -29.76
C VAL A 178 -31.23 -2.13 -30.66
N VAL A 179 -30.68 -1.70 -31.79
CA VAL A 179 -29.95 -2.56 -32.74
C VAL A 179 -28.71 -3.12 -32.05
N ASP A 180 -28.71 -4.41 -31.74
CA ASP A 180 -27.54 -5.10 -31.18
C ASP A 180 -26.56 -5.53 -32.28
N ALA A 181 -25.39 -6.02 -31.87
CA ALA A 181 -24.38 -6.48 -32.81
C ALA A 181 -24.85 -7.66 -33.68
N ALA A 182 -25.84 -8.44 -33.23
CA ALA A 182 -26.43 -9.54 -33.99
C ALA A 182 -27.38 -9.05 -35.10
N ALA A 183 -28.14 -7.98 -34.84
CA ALA A 183 -28.97 -7.30 -35.82
C ALA A 183 -28.11 -6.68 -36.94
N ILE A 184 -26.95 -6.09 -36.61
CA ILE A 184 -25.97 -5.59 -37.59
C ILE A 184 -25.35 -6.75 -38.38
N ALA A 185 -24.89 -7.80 -37.71
CA ALA A 185 -24.16 -8.90 -38.35
C ALA A 185 -25.04 -9.78 -39.26
N SER A 186 -26.36 -9.81 -39.01
CA SER A 186 -27.31 -10.57 -39.83
C SER A 186 -27.89 -9.77 -41.01
N ASN A 187 -27.49 -8.50 -41.21
CA ASN A 187 -28.12 -7.58 -42.17
C ASN A 187 -29.66 -7.51 -42.01
N ALA A 188 -30.19 -7.84 -40.83
CA ALA A 188 -31.61 -7.95 -40.59
C ALA A 188 -32.13 -6.62 -40.05
N VAL A 189 -32.27 -5.62 -40.93
CA VAL A 189 -33.34 -4.65 -40.71
C VAL A 189 -34.63 -5.46 -40.89
N ALA A 190 -35.32 -5.77 -39.79
CA ALA A 190 -36.54 -6.55 -39.86
C ALA A 190 -37.57 -5.77 -40.71
N ALA A 191 -38.47 -6.46 -41.43
CA ALA A 191 -39.50 -5.81 -42.24
C ALA A 191 -40.36 -4.81 -41.43
N SER A 192 -40.48 -5.01 -40.11
CA SER A 192 -41.15 -4.08 -39.20
C SER A 192 -40.42 -2.75 -38.96
N GLU A 193 -39.12 -2.68 -39.26
CA GLU A 193 -38.31 -1.46 -39.20
C GLU A 193 -38.25 -0.73 -40.55
N ILE A 194 -38.80 -1.35 -41.60
CA ILE A 194 -39.08 -0.73 -42.89
C ILE A 194 -40.54 -0.28 -42.85
N ASP A 195 -40.78 1.03 -42.98
CA ASP A 195 -42.15 1.52 -43.14
C ASP A 195 -42.67 1.17 -44.55
N GLU A 196 -43.24 -0.02 -44.68
CA GLU A 196 -43.88 -0.49 -45.93
C GLU A 196 -45.16 0.29 -46.28
N THR A 197 -45.64 1.15 -45.37
CA THR A 197 -46.82 2.00 -45.59
C THR A 197 -46.48 3.41 -46.08
N ALA A 198 -45.21 3.78 -46.09
CA ALA A 198 -44.75 5.06 -46.60
C ALA A 198 -44.99 5.15 -48.11
N THR A 199 -45.93 6.01 -48.53
CA THR A 199 -46.25 6.23 -49.94
C THR A 199 -45.30 7.21 -50.64
N ASP A 200 -44.46 7.92 -49.88
CA ASP A 200 -43.57 8.99 -50.34
C ASP A 200 -42.11 8.77 -49.90
N ILE A 201 -41.56 7.59 -50.17
CA ILE A 201 -40.14 7.34 -49.90
C ILE A 201 -39.28 8.09 -50.92
N ALA A 202 -38.77 9.25 -50.53
CA ALA A 202 -37.85 10.04 -51.34
C ALA A 202 -36.43 9.45 -51.27
N PHE A 203 -36.08 8.62 -52.25
CA PHE A 203 -34.69 8.16 -52.41
C PHE A 203 -33.87 9.26 -53.08
N SER A 204 -32.81 9.74 -52.41
CA SER A 204 -31.81 10.61 -53.03
C SER A 204 -30.97 9.88 -54.07
N GLN A 205 -30.86 8.55 -53.96
CA GLN A 205 -30.19 7.69 -54.93
C GLN A 205 -30.74 6.25 -54.83
N ILE A 206 -31.05 5.64 -55.97
CA ILE A 206 -31.28 4.19 -56.10
C ILE A 206 -30.15 3.63 -56.96
N ILE A 207 -29.33 2.72 -56.42
CA ILE A 207 -28.28 2.04 -57.17
C ILE A 207 -28.78 0.64 -57.54
N LEU A 208 -29.18 0.46 -58.80
CA LEU A 208 -29.50 -0.86 -59.35
C LEU A 208 -28.23 -1.45 -59.99
N THR A 209 -27.77 -2.59 -59.47
CA THR A 209 -26.66 -3.32 -60.09
C THR A 209 -27.23 -4.44 -60.95
N ALA A 210 -26.96 -4.44 -62.25
CA ALA A 210 -27.41 -5.49 -63.15
C ALA A 210 -26.85 -6.86 -62.69
N LYS A 211 -27.70 -7.88 -62.63
CA LYS A 211 -27.31 -9.26 -62.26
C LYS A 211 -26.29 -9.87 -63.23
N THR A 212 -26.17 -9.34 -64.44
CA THR A 212 -25.21 -9.79 -65.44
C THR A 212 -24.23 -8.66 -65.77
N SER A 213 -22.97 -9.04 -65.95
CA SER A 213 -21.81 -8.16 -66.12
C SER A 213 -21.78 -7.48 -67.49
N GLY A 214 -22.84 -6.76 -67.85
CA GLY A 214 -22.87 -5.89 -69.03
C GLY A 214 -22.18 -4.56 -68.71
N THR A 215 -21.19 -4.16 -69.50
CA THR A 215 -20.32 -2.99 -69.27
C THR A 215 -20.98 -1.64 -69.60
N GLY A 216 -22.29 -1.49 -69.41
CA GLY A 216 -23.03 -0.27 -69.76
C GLY A 216 -23.76 0.32 -68.56
N THR A 217 -23.47 1.59 -68.23
CA THR A 217 -24.34 2.38 -67.35
C THR A 217 -25.55 2.81 -68.15
N THR A 218 -26.70 2.17 -67.94
CA THR A 218 -27.97 2.60 -68.52
C THR A 218 -28.64 3.61 -67.60
N ALA A 219 -28.86 4.83 -68.08
CA ALA A 219 -29.79 5.77 -67.45
C ALA A 219 -31.20 5.50 -67.99
N GLY A 220 -32.20 5.46 -67.11
CA GLY A 220 -33.58 5.23 -67.49
C GLY A 220 -34.53 5.50 -66.33
N THR A 221 -35.81 5.62 -66.62
CA THR A 221 -36.86 5.79 -65.61
C THR A 221 -37.39 4.40 -65.22
N ILE A 222 -37.59 4.18 -63.92
CA ILE A 222 -38.22 2.96 -63.42
C ILE A 222 -39.74 3.12 -63.54
N TYR A 223 -40.38 2.17 -64.22
CA TYR A 223 -41.84 2.04 -64.28
C TYR A 223 -42.25 0.72 -63.62
N TYR A 224 -43.37 0.72 -62.90
CA TYR A 224 -44.00 -0.51 -62.43
C TYR A 224 -45.06 -0.93 -63.45
N ASP A 225 -44.92 -2.12 -64.03
CA ASP A 225 -45.96 -2.70 -64.88
C ASP A 225 -46.95 -3.47 -64.01
N SER A 226 -48.22 -3.02 -64.03
CA SER A 226 -49.28 -3.61 -63.24
C SER A 226 -49.72 -4.98 -63.75
N ASP A 227 -49.49 -5.28 -65.03
CA ASP A 227 -50.03 -6.50 -65.66
C ASP A 227 -49.25 -7.75 -65.23
N ASP A 228 -47.97 -7.60 -64.89
CA ASP A 228 -47.11 -8.70 -64.43
C ASP A 228 -46.48 -8.48 -63.05
N SER A 229 -46.73 -7.32 -62.43
CA SER A 229 -46.19 -6.94 -61.11
C SER A 229 -44.66 -6.87 -61.07
N HIS A 230 -44.02 -6.48 -62.18
CA HIS A 230 -42.57 -6.30 -62.27
C HIS A 230 -42.16 -4.84 -62.54
N PRO A 231 -41.10 -4.33 -61.89
CA PRO A 231 -40.50 -3.05 -62.25
C PRO A 231 -39.60 -3.20 -63.48
N TYR A 232 -39.73 -2.27 -64.42
CA TYR A 232 -38.93 -2.16 -65.64
C TYR A 232 -38.16 -0.85 -65.66
N VAL A 233 -36.93 -0.88 -66.19
CA VAL A 233 -36.17 0.34 -66.51
C VAL A 233 -36.39 0.64 -67.99
N TYR A 234 -37.14 1.68 -68.30
CA TYR A 234 -37.25 2.19 -69.67
C TYR A 234 -36.12 3.15 -69.96
N GLN A 235 -35.33 2.80 -70.98
CA GLN A 235 -34.33 3.69 -71.54
C GLN A 235 -35.04 4.81 -72.29
N ILE A 236 -34.60 6.06 -72.06
CA ILE A 236 -35.03 7.22 -72.85
C ILE A 236 -34.10 7.34 -74.07
#